data_AF-A0A7V9UY43-F1
#
_entry.id   AF-A0A7V9UY43-F1
#
_cell.length_a   1.000
_cell.length_b   1.000
_cell.length_c   1.000
_cell.angle_alpha   90.00
_cell.angle_beta   90.00
_cell.angle_gamma   90.00
#
_symmetry.space_group_name_H-M   'P 1'
#
loop_
_entity.id
_entity.type
_entity.pdbx_description
1 polymer ?
#
loop_
_entity_poly.entity_id
_entity_poly.type
_entity_poly.pdbx_seq_one_letter_code
_entity_poly.pdbx_strand_id
1 'polypeptide(L)' 'MVAPSVDPGHDPYDELREATARLTDEYAIDKQTALDAILAFGSESGARRILRQRWWNGQVEMRELEAA' A
#
# COMPACT_ATOMS: atom_id res chain seq x y z
N MET A 1 22.16 -11.18 -22.35
CA MET A 1 21.16 -11.14 -21.26
C MET A 1 21.80 -10.38 -20.11
N VAL A 2 21.26 -9.22 -19.75
CA VAL A 2 21.76 -8.40 -18.63
C VAL A 2 21.05 -8.90 -17.38
N ALA A 3 21.79 -9.39 -16.38
CA ALA A 3 21.22 -9.77 -15.09
C ALA A 3 20.63 -8.51 -14.42
N PRO A 4 19.45 -8.60 -13.76
CA PRO A 4 18.91 -7.46 -13.03
C PRO A 4 19.93 -7.03 -11.97
N SER A 5 20.34 -5.75 -12.00
CA SER A 5 21.21 -5.20 -10.97
C SER A 5 20.40 -5.11 -9.69
N VAL A 6 20.57 -6.08 -8.81
CA VAL A 6 20.04 -6.01 -7.45
C VAL A 6 20.89 -4.98 -6.73
N ASP A 7 20.29 -3.83 -6.39
CA ASP A 7 20.94 -2.81 -5.57
C ASP A 7 21.06 -3.34 -4.13
N PRO A 8 22.26 -3.66 -3.63
CA PRO A 8 22.44 -4.24 -2.31
C PRO A 8 22.23 -3.23 -1.17
N GLY A 9 22.09 -1.94 -1.48
CA GLY A 9 21.73 -0.90 -0.51
C GLY A 9 20.23 -0.65 -0.39
N HIS A 10 19.43 -1.27 -1.26
CA HIS A 10 17.98 -1.09 -1.29
C HIS A 10 17.33 -2.07 -0.33
N ASP A 11 16.90 -1.58 0.82
CA ASP A 11 16.14 -2.39 1.76
C ASP A 11 14.72 -2.58 1.20
N PRO A 12 14.32 -3.82 0.79
CA PRO A 12 12.96 -4.07 0.33
C PRO A 12 11.89 -3.75 1.38
N TYR A 13 12.28 -3.66 2.66
CA TYR A 13 11.40 -3.26 3.74
C TYR A 13 11.13 -1.75 3.78
N ASP A 14 12.02 -0.91 3.22
CA ASP A 14 11.80 0.53 3.16
C ASP A 14 10.71 0.88 2.12
N GLU A 15 10.70 0.22 0.95
CA GLU A 15 9.59 0.35 -0.01
C GLU A 15 8.24 -0.07 0.58
N LEU A 16 8.23 -1.16 1.35
CA LEU A 16 7.03 -1.63 2.03
C LEU A 16 6.57 -0.63 3.09
N ARG A 17 7.50 0.00 3.82
CA ARG A 17 7.17 1.00 4.84
C ARG A 17 6.55 2.24 4.23
N GLU A 18 7.10 2.74 3.12
CA GLU A 18 6.53 3.87 2.38
C GLU A 18 5.16 3.55 1.77
N ALA A 19 5.03 2.40 1.11
CA ALA A 19 3.77 1.96 0.52
C ALA A 19 2.68 1.80 1.59
N THR A 20 3.04 1.23 2.74
CA THR A 20 2.15 1.11 3.90
C THR A 20 1.70 2.48 4.38
N ALA A 21 2.62 3.44 4.54
CA ALA A 21 2.31 4.81 4.97
C ALA A 21 1.34 5.50 4.01
N ARG A 22 1.58 5.41 2.70
CA ARG A 22 0.70 5.97 1.66
C ARG A 22 -0.72 5.40 1.75
N LEU A 23 -0.86 4.09 1.96
CA LEU A 23 -2.17 3.46 2.11
C LEU A 23 -2.88 3.87 3.41
N THR A 24 -2.16 4.03 4.52
CA THR A 24 -2.75 4.49 5.80
C THR A 24 -3.13 5.98 5.80
N ASP A 25 -2.53 6.76 4.90
CA ASP A 25 -2.92 8.15 4.68
C ASP A 25 -4.17 8.25 3.79
N GLU A 26 -4.33 7.36 2.81
CA GLU A 26 -5.48 7.33 1.89
C GLU A 26 -6.72 6.63 2.50
N TYR A 27 -6.51 5.59 3.29
CA TYR A 27 -7.57 4.78 3.90
C TYR A 27 -7.47 4.82 5.42
N ALA A 28 -8.61 4.82 6.11
CA ALA A 28 -8.68 4.74 7.57
C ALA A 28 -8.41 3.30 8.06
N ILE A 29 -7.21 2.80 7.77
CA ILE A 29 -6.70 1.48 8.16
C ILE A 29 -5.40 1.65 8.96
N ASP A 30 -5.08 0.67 9.80
CA ASP A 30 -3.81 0.65 10.50
C ASP A 30 -2.67 0.12 9.61
N LYS A 31 -1.43 0.29 10.08
CA LYS A 31 -0.22 -0.12 9.34
C LYS A 31 -0.16 -1.62 9.09
N GLN A 32 -0.64 -2.46 10.02
CA GLN A 32 -0.64 -3.90 9.83
C GLN A 32 -1.62 -4.28 8.71
N THR A 33 -2.83 -3.72 8.71
CA THR A 33 -3.82 -3.95 7.64
C THR A 33 -3.30 -3.51 6.27
N ALA A 34 -2.62 -2.36 6.19
CA ALA A 34 -2.02 -1.89 4.95
C ALA A 34 -0.88 -2.80 4.46
N LEU A 35 0.00 -3.24 5.36
CA LEU A 35 1.07 -4.19 5.05
C LEU A 35 0.51 -5.54 4.59
N ASP A 36 -0.45 -6.09 5.32
CA ASP A 36 -1.11 -7.35 4.98
C ASP A 36 -1.77 -7.29 3.60
N ALA A 37 -2.39 -6.16 3.24
CA ALA A 37 -2.94 -5.95 1.91
C ALA A 37 -1.84 -5.95 0.83
N ILE A 38 -0.72 -5.26 1.05
CA ILE A 38 0.40 -5.25 0.10
C ILE A 38 0.96 -6.67 -0.09
N LEU A 39 1.17 -7.41 1.01
CA LEU A 39 1.68 -8.78 0.97
C LEU A 39 0.71 -9.75 0.31
N ALA A 40 -0.59 -9.63 0.58
CA ALA A 40 -1.61 -10.48 -0.01
C ALA A 40 -1.79 -10.27 -1.52
N PHE A 41 -1.62 -9.03 -2.00
CA PHE A 41 -1.82 -8.67 -3.42
C PHE A 41 -0.50 -8.42 -4.17
N GLY A 42 0.64 -8.64 -3.52
CA GLY A 42 1.99 -8.57 -4.09
C GLY A 42 2.45 -7.18 -4.52
N SER A 43 1.68 -6.11 -4.24
CA SER A 43 2.01 -4.74 -4.65
C SER A 43 1.13 -3.69 -3.96
N GLU A 44 1.62 -2.45 -3.87
CA GLU A 44 0.84 -1.28 -3.43
C GLU A 44 -0.40 -1.06 -4.33
N SER A 45 -0.23 -1.18 -5.66
CA SER A 45 -1.33 -0.98 -6.61
C SER A 45 -2.43 -2.04 -6.46
N GLY A 46 -2.06 -3.29 -6.21
CA GLY A 46 -2.99 -4.38 -5.91
C GLY A 46 -3.76 -4.12 -4.61
N ALA A 47 -3.04 -3.74 -3.55
CA ALA A 47 -3.64 -3.36 -2.28
C ALA A 47 -4.62 -2.19 -2.43
N ARG A 48 -4.22 -1.10 -3.10
CA ARG A 48 -5.07 0.07 -3.36
C ARG A 48 -6.34 -0.30 -4.13
N ARG A 49 -6.25 -1.14 -5.15
CA ARG A 49 -7.43 -1.60 -5.92
C ARG A 49 -8.44 -2.30 -5.02
N ILE A 50 -7.99 -3.17 -4.13
CA ILE A 50 -8.86 -3.92 -3.22
C ILE A 50 -9.41 -3.02 -2.11
N LEU A 51 -8.59 -2.13 -1.54
CA LEU A 51 -9.05 -1.16 -0.54
C LEU A 51 -10.12 -0.22 -1.13
N ARG A 52 -9.97 0.21 -2.39
CA ARG A 52 -11.00 0.97 -3.11
C ARG A 52 -12.30 0.19 -3.27
N GLN A 53 -12.22 -1.10 -3.61
CA GLN A 53 -13.40 -1.96 -3.69
C GLN A 53 -14.08 -2.12 -2.32
N ARG A 54 -13.29 -2.32 -1.26
CA ARG A 54 -13.80 -2.40 0.12
C ARG A 54 -14.45 -1.09 0.56
N TRP A 55 -13.90 0.05 0.14
CA TRP A 55 -14.49 1.36 0.41
C TRP A 55 -15.85 1.52 -0.27
N TRP A 56 -15.98 1.15 -1.55
CA TRP A 56 -17.28 1.14 -2.24
C TRP A 56 -18.31 0.24 -1.56
N ASN A 57 -17.87 -0.83 -0.92
CA ASN A 57 -18.73 -1.73 -0.15
C ASN A 57 -19.00 -1.24 1.30
N GLY A 58 -18.45 -0.09 1.72
CA GLY A 58 -18.57 0.43 3.08
C GLY A 58 -17.78 -0.35 4.14
N GLN A 59 -16.79 -1.15 3.74
CA GLN A 59 -16.00 -1.99 4.64
C GLN A 59 -14.75 -1.29 5.19
N VAL A 60 -14.28 -0.26 4.49
CA VAL A 60 -13.19 0.63 4.94
C VAL A 60 -13.57 2.07 4.61
N GLU A 61 -13.11 3.01 5.41
CA GLU A 61 -13.30 4.43 5.11
C GLU A 61 -12.09 4.96 4.34
N MET A 62 -12.33 5.86 3.39
CA MET A 62 -11.26 6.67 2.80
C MET A 62 -11.12 7.93 3.63
N ARG A 63 -9.87 8.34 3.89
CA ARG A 63 -9.63 9.67 4.43
C ARG A 63 -9.83 10.63 3.28
N GLU A 64 -10.86 11.47 3.35
CA GLU A 64 -11.01 12.55 2.38
C GLU A 64 -9.72 13.37 2.41
N LEU A 65 -9.00 13.39 1.29
CA LEU A 65 -7.98 14.41 1.08
C LEU A 65 -8.75 15.73 1.14
N GLU A 66 -8.61 16.47 2.24
CA GLU A 66 -9.03 17.87 2.28
C GLU A 66 -8.42 18.52 1.05
N ALA A 67 -9.26 18.81 0.06
CA ALA A 67 -8.88 19.54 -1.12
C ALA A 67 -8.58 20.96 -0.65
N ALA A 68 -7.30 21.21 -0.32
CA ALA A 68 -6.76 22.54 -0.10
C ALA A 68 -6.66 23.31 -1.42
#